data_AF-A0A966TF15-F1
#
_entry.id   AF-A0A966TF15-F1
#
_cell.length_a   1.000
_cell.length_b   1.000
_cell.length_c   1.000
_cell.angle_alpha   90.00
_cell.angle_beta   90.00
_cell.angle_gamma   90.00
#
_symmetry.space_group_name_H-M   'P 1'
#
loop_
_entity.id
_entity.type
_entity.pdbx_description
1 polymer ?
#
loop_
_entity_poly.entity_id
_entity_poly.type
_entity_poly.pdbx_seq_one_letter_code
_entity_poly.pdbx_strand_id
1 'polypeptide(L)'
;MEQLEQLFFQIGPIWSALLATTFTWLLTALGASLVFFFKTMDRSVLDPMLGFTGGVMVAASFWSLLNPAIEISEKLYPGFSWLPAAVGFLLGALFIF
;
A
#
# COMPACT_ATOMS: atom_id res chain seq x y z
N MET A 1 18.64 -0.18 -9.01
CA MET A 1 17.72 -0.91 -8.11
C MET A 1 18.52 -1.67 -7.06
N GLU A 2 19.50 -2.49 -7.45
CA GLU A 2 20.34 -3.28 -6.53
C GLU A 2 21.06 -2.47 -5.43
N GLN A 3 21.60 -1.28 -5.73
CA GLN A 3 22.25 -0.42 -4.73
C GLN A 3 21.30 0.13 -3.66
N LEU A 4 20.05 0.42 -4.04
CA LEU A 4 19.03 0.91 -3.10
C LEU A 4 18.56 -0.23 -2.21
N GLU A 5 18.32 -1.41 -2.78
CA GLU A 5 17.94 -2.60 -2.02
C GLU A 5 19.01 -2.95 -0.97
N GLN A 6 20.29 -2.97 -1.36
CA GLN A 6 21.40 -3.20 -0.41
C GLN A 6 21.43 -2.16 0.72
N LEU A 7 21.17 -0.89 0.41
CA LEU A 7 21.11 0.18 1.42
C LEU A 7 19.95 -0.02 2.39
N PHE A 8 18.77 -0.42 1.91
CA PHE A 8 17.63 -0.76 2.79
C PHE A 8 17.87 -2.01 3.64
N PHE A 9 18.54 -3.03 3.09
CA PHE A 9 18.92 -4.23 3.88
C PHE A 9 19.98 -3.92 4.95
N GLN A 10 20.91 -3.00 4.69
CA GLN A 10 21.96 -2.62 5.64
C GLN A 10 21.44 -1.77 6.80
N ILE A 11 20.52 -0.84 6.54
CA ILE A 11 19.94 0.05 7.57
C ILE A 11 18.90 -0.72 8.44
N GLY A 12 18.37 -1.82 7.90
CA GLY A 12 17.52 -2.76 8.61
C GLY A 12 16.02 -2.42 8.55
N PRO A 13 15.14 -3.42 8.82
CA PRO A 13 13.71 -3.32 8.50
C PRO A 13 12.96 -2.20 9.23
N ILE A 14 13.39 -1.87 10.45
CA ILE A 14 12.75 -0.85 11.30
C ILE A 14 13.01 0.55 10.72
N TRP A 15 14.27 0.85 10.40
CA TRP A 15 14.65 2.14 9.85
C TRP A 15 14.16 2.31 8.41
N SER A 16 14.16 1.24 7.61
CA SER A 16 13.56 1.29 6.26
C SER A 16 12.06 1.58 6.33
N ALA A 17 11.32 0.94 7.24
CA ALA A 17 9.90 1.20 7.44
C ALA A 17 9.64 2.64 7.93
N LEU A 18 10.46 3.16 8.85
CA LEU A 18 10.34 4.53 9.35
C LEU A 18 10.58 5.56 8.25
N LEU A 19 11.63 5.37 7.43
CA LEU A 19 11.91 6.25 6.30
C LEU A 19 10.79 6.21 5.25
N ALA A 20 10.32 5.01 4.90
CA ALA A 20 9.24 4.83 3.94
C ALA A 20 7.93 5.47 4.43
N THR A 21 7.55 5.24 5.69
CA THR A 21 6.32 5.81 6.27
C THR A 21 6.39 7.33 6.40
N THR A 22 7.51 7.87 6.90
CA THR A 22 7.72 9.33 6.96
C THR A 22 7.63 9.96 5.58
N PHE A 23 8.23 9.32 4.57
CA PHE A 23 8.13 9.78 3.18
C PHE A 23 6.67 9.84 2.69
N THR A 24 5.86 8.79 2.95
CA THR A 24 4.44 8.79 2.56
C THR A 24 3.62 9.87 3.27
N TRP A 25 3.93 10.18 4.53
CA TRP A 25 3.33 11.30 5.26
C TRP A 25 3.71 12.65 4.67
N LEU A 26 4.97 12.84 4.27
CA LEU A 26 5.40 14.07 3.58
C LEU A 26 4.69 14.25 2.24
N LEU A 27 4.49 13.19 1.47
CA LEU A 27 3.69 13.26 0.24
C LEU A 27 2.23 13.65 0.53
N THR A 28 1.65 13.12 1.61
CA THR A 28 0.30 13.49 2.04
C THR A 28 0.23 14.96 2.45
N ALA A 29 1.22 15.45 3.21
CA ALA A 29 1.33 16.85 3.60
C ALA A 29 1.52 17.78 2.39
N LEU A 30 2.33 17.37 1.40
CA LEU A 30 2.51 18.08 0.14
C LEU A 30 1.19 18.17 -0.65
N GLY A 31 0.45 17.06 -0.77
CA GLY A 31 -0.87 17.07 -1.40
C GLY A 31 -1.86 17.98 -0.68
N ALA A 32 -1.89 17.95 0.65
CA ALA A 32 -2.74 18.81 1.48
C ALA A 32 -2.35 20.30 1.41
N SER A 33 -1.08 20.62 1.16
CA SER A 33 -0.61 22.00 1.03
C SER A 33 -1.29 22.78 -0.11
N LEU A 34 -1.85 22.08 -1.10
CA LEU A 34 -2.61 22.70 -2.20
C LEU A 34 -3.84 23.49 -1.72
N VAL A 35 -4.36 23.18 -0.53
CA VAL A 35 -5.48 23.90 0.11
C VAL A 35 -5.13 25.38 0.37
N PHE A 36 -3.85 25.74 0.52
CA PHE A 36 -3.44 27.14 0.66
C PHE A 36 -3.61 27.95 -0.63
N PHE A 37 -3.65 27.29 -1.80
CA PHE A 37 -3.85 27.94 -3.09
C PHE A 37 -5.30 27.84 -3.58
N PHE A 38 -5.97 26.72 -3.32
CA PHE A 38 -7.33 26.44 -3.79
C PHE A 38 -8.25 26.12 -2.60
N LYS A 39 -9.18 27.03 -2.30
CA LYS A 39 -10.11 26.90 -1.16
C LYS A 39 -11.36 26.08 -1.49
N THR A 40 -11.73 26.01 -2.77
CA THR A 40 -12.88 25.26 -3.29
C THR A 40 -12.44 24.47 -4.51
N MET A 41 -12.64 23.16 -4.48
CA MET A 41 -12.29 22.26 -5.58
C MET A 41 -13.56 21.83 -6.32
N ASP A 42 -13.54 21.94 -7.65
CA ASP A 42 -14.64 21.47 -8.48
C ASP A 42 -14.75 19.95 -8.43
N ARG A 43 -15.99 19.44 -8.36
CA ARG A 43 -16.27 18.01 -8.33
C ARG A 43 -15.73 17.27 -9.56
N SER A 44 -15.67 17.95 -10.70
CA SER A 44 -15.09 17.42 -11.94
C SER A 44 -13.61 17.04 -11.81
N VAL A 45 -12.88 17.61 -10.86
CA VAL A 45 -11.48 17.29 -10.57
C VAL A 45 -11.37 16.36 -9.36
N LEU A 46 -12.20 16.59 -8.33
CA LEU A 46 -12.21 15.78 -7.12
C LEU A 46 -12.62 14.32 -7.40
N ASP A 47 -13.64 14.09 -8.21
CA ASP A 47 -14.17 12.74 -8.48
C ASP A 47 -13.11 11.85 -9.19
N PRO A 48 -12.38 12.31 -10.22
CA PRO A 48 -11.24 11.59 -10.77
C PRO A 48 -10.12 11.32 -9.76
N MET A 49 -9.81 12.27 -8.87
CA MET A 49 -8.77 12.09 -7.85
C MET A 49 -9.13 10.97 -6.87
N LEU A 50 -10.38 10.96 -6.38
CA LEU A 50 -10.89 9.90 -5.51
C LEU A 50 -10.90 8.55 -6.22
N GLY A 51 -11.34 8.51 -7.49
CA GLY A 51 -11.30 7.31 -8.33
C GLY A 51 -9.88 6.78 -8.55
N PHE A 52 -8.92 7.67 -8.77
CA PHE A 52 -7.50 7.31 -8.91
C PHE A 52 -6.96 6.70 -7.62
N THR A 53 -7.17 7.33 -6.46
CA THR A 53 -6.73 6.78 -5.17
C THR A 53 -7.36 5.41 -4.90
N GLY A 54 -8.67 5.26 -5.13
CA GLY A 54 -9.34 3.97 -4.99
C GLY A 54 -8.74 2.89 -5.92
N GLY A 55 -8.52 3.24 -7.19
CA GLY A 55 -7.94 2.32 -8.18
C GLY A 55 -6.52 1.86 -7.82
N VAL A 56 -5.64 2.79 -7.41
CA VAL A 56 -4.26 2.45 -7.00
C VAL A 56 -4.26 1.53 -5.78
N MET A 57 -5.13 1.78 -4.80
CA MET A 57 -5.20 0.94 -3.59
C MET A 57 -5.70 -0.47 -3.90
N VAL A 58 -6.70 -0.62 -4.78
CA VAL A 58 -7.18 -1.94 -5.22
C VAL A 58 -6.09 -2.71 -5.98
N ALA A 59 -5.36 -2.03 -6.86
CA ALA A 59 -4.27 -2.66 -7.60
C ALA A 59 -3.13 -3.12 -6.68
N ALA A 60 -2.64 -2.24 -5.80
CA ALA A 60 -1.61 -2.59 -4.83
C ALA A 60 -2.01 -3.78 -3.95
N SER A 61 -3.29 -3.85 -3.56
CA SER A 61 -3.81 -4.96 -2.75
C SER A 61 -3.69 -6.31 -3.44
N PHE A 62 -3.92 -6.39 -4.75
CA PHE A 62 -3.81 -7.66 -5.48
C PHE A 62 -2.37 -8.00 -5.86
N TRP A 63 -1.69 -7.10 -6.58
CA TRP A 63 -0.37 -7.39 -7.16
C TRP A 63 0.78 -7.30 -6.16
N SER A 64 0.69 -6.43 -5.16
CA SER A 64 1.77 -6.21 -4.19
C SER A 64 1.57 -6.93 -2.86
N LEU A 65 0.34 -7.31 -2.51
CA LEU A 65 0.04 -8.00 -1.25
C LEU A 65 -0.47 -9.43 -1.46
N LEU A 66 -1.63 -9.62 -2.10
CA LEU A 66 -2.27 -10.93 -2.22
C LEU A 66 -1.46 -11.93 -3.06
N ASN A 67 -1.00 -11.53 -4.25
CA ASN A 67 -0.23 -12.44 -5.11
C ASN A 67 1.08 -12.90 -4.44
N PRO A 68 1.94 -12.00 -3.91
CA PRO A 68 3.13 -12.42 -3.16
C PRO A 68 2.79 -13.27 -1.92
N ALA A 69 1.68 -12.99 -1.22
CA ALA A 69 1.26 -13.77 -0.08
C ALA A 69 0.90 -15.22 -0.45
N ILE A 70 0.24 -15.43 -1.61
CA ILE A 70 -0.08 -16.76 -2.12
C ILE A 70 1.20 -17.52 -2.50
N GLU A 71 2.15 -16.86 -3.16
CA GLU A 71 3.45 -17.45 -3.53
C GLU A 71 4.27 -17.87 -2.31
N ILE A 72 4.27 -17.06 -1.25
CA ILE A 72 4.92 -17.40 0.03
C ILE A 72 4.19 -18.57 0.68
N SER A 73 2.86 -18.58 0.65
CA SER A 73 2.05 -19.64 1.23
C SER A 73 2.22 -20.98 0.52
N GLU A 74 2.44 -20.99 -0.80
CA GLU A 74 2.67 -22.22 -1.57
C GLU A 74 3.95 -22.94 -1.12
N LYS A 75 4.97 -22.18 -0.70
CA LYS A 75 6.23 -22.73 -0.16
C LYS A 75 6.06 -23.34 1.24
N LEU A 76 5.10 -22.85 2.03
CA LEU A 76 4.87 -23.26 3.42
C LEU A 76 3.80 -24.37 3.53
N TYR A 77 2.77 -24.33 2.69
CA TYR A 77 1.61 -25.23 2.71
C TYR A 77 1.30 -25.75 1.29
N PRO A 78 1.98 -26.82 0.84
CA PRO A 78 1.68 -27.42 -0.46
C PRO A 78 0.24 -27.97 -0.47
N GLY A 79 -0.63 -27.38 -1.29
CA GLY A 79 -2.03 -27.79 -1.50
C GLY A 79 -3.11 -26.83 -0.99
N PHE A 80 -2.78 -25.92 -0.06
CA PHE A 80 -3.72 -24.92 0.47
C PHE A 80 -3.15 -23.49 0.43
N SER A 81 -2.41 -23.15 -0.63
CA SER A 81 -1.73 -21.85 -0.79
C SER A 81 -2.68 -20.64 -0.75
N TRP A 82 -3.93 -20.82 -1.16
CA TRP A 82 -4.95 -19.76 -1.14
C TRP A 82 -5.55 -19.53 0.25
N LEU A 83 -5.48 -20.50 1.16
CA LEU A 83 -6.20 -20.48 2.43
C LEU A 83 -5.68 -19.38 3.37
N PRO A 84 -4.36 -19.21 3.61
CA PRO A 84 -3.87 -18.14 4.48
C PRO A 84 -4.15 -16.75 3.92
N ALA A 85 -4.02 -16.55 2.61
CA ALA A 85 -4.33 -15.27 1.96
C ALA A 85 -5.82 -14.93 2.05
N ALA A 86 -6.71 -15.89 1.79
CA ALA A 86 -8.17 -15.70 1.86
C ALA A 86 -8.65 -15.44 3.30
N VAL A 87 -8.16 -16.21 4.28
CA VAL A 87 -8.51 -16.02 5.69
C VAL A 87 -7.99 -14.69 6.20
N GLY A 88 -6.74 -14.33 5.89
CA GLY A 88 -6.17 -13.03 6.27
C GLY A 88 -6.93 -11.85 5.67
N PHE A 89 -7.31 -11.95 4.41
CA PHE A 89 -8.11 -10.92 3.74
C PHE A 89 -9.51 -10.78 4.35
N LEU A 90 -10.22 -11.89 4.60
CA LEU A 90 -11.55 -11.86 5.22
C LEU A 90 -11.53 -11.36 6.66
N LEU A 91 -10.55 -11.79 7.46
CA LEU A 91 -10.38 -11.27 8.83
C LEU A 91 -10.05 -9.78 8.82
N GLY A 92 -9.22 -9.31 7.89
CA GLY A 92 -8.94 -7.88 7.71
C GLY A 92 -10.18 -7.09 7.31
N ALA A 93 -11.00 -7.62 6.40
CA ALA A 93 -12.26 -7.00 6.00
C ALA A 93 -13.27 -6.93 7.16
N LEU A 94 -13.38 -8.00 7.96
CA LEU A 94 -14.22 -8.04 9.17
C LEU A 94 -13.71 -7.11 10.28
N PHE A 95 -12.41 -6.85 10.36
CA PHE A 95 -11.85 -5.93 11.34
C PHE A 95 -12.16 -4.46 11.03
N ILE A 96 -12.24 -4.11 9.74
CA ILE A 96 -12.50 -2.74 9.28
C ILE A 96 -14.01 -2.41 9.28
N PHE A 97 -14.88 -3.43 9.16
CA PHE A 97 -16.33 -3.29 9.17
C PHE A 97 -16.91 -3.28 10.58
#